data_AF-A0A8S0GW68-F1
#
_entry.id   AF-A0A8S0GW68-F1
#
_cell.length_a   1.000
_cell.length_b   1.000
_cell.length_c   1.000
_cell.angle_alpha   90.00
_cell.angle_beta   90.00
_cell.angle_gamma   90.00
#
_symmetry.space_group_name_H-M   'P 1'
#
loop_
_entity.id
_entity.type
_entity.pdbx_description
1 polymer ?
#
loop_
_entity_poly.entity_id
_entity_poly.type
_entity_poly.pdbx_seq_one_letter_code
_entity_poly.pdbx_strand_id
1 'polypeptide(L)'
;MKPKVVAVLHDKQQYGEGIATAVKQTLEKKGTKVAVFEGINAGDKDFSSLIAKLKQANVDFVYYGGYHPELGLILRQSQEKGLKAKFMGPEGVGNDSISQIAKDASEGLLVTLPKSFDQDPANVALADAFKAKKEDPSGPFVFPSYSAVEVIAGAITNAKSEDAAKVAEAIHAGTFKTLPAT
;
A
#
# COMPACT_ATOMS: atom_id res chain seq x y z
N MET A 1 -2.51 0.11 19.35
CA MET A 1 -3.97 0.16 19.58
C MET A 1 -4.53 -1.25 19.47
N LYS A 2 -5.56 -1.61 20.26
CA LYS A 2 -6.34 -2.86 20.08
C LYS A 2 -7.79 -2.46 19.77
N PRO A 3 -8.25 -2.54 18.51
CA PRO A 3 -9.58 -2.06 18.12
C PRO A 3 -10.67 -2.97 18.70
N LYS A 4 -11.86 -2.40 18.97
CA LYS A 4 -13.02 -3.14 19.48
C LYS A 4 -13.95 -3.57 18.37
N VAL A 5 -14.17 -2.72 17.37
CA VAL A 5 -15.11 -2.95 16.27
C VAL A 5 -14.45 -2.58 14.94
N VAL A 6 -14.08 -3.61 14.20
CA VAL A 6 -13.34 -3.47 12.94
C VAL A 6 -14.29 -3.52 11.76
N ALA A 7 -14.12 -2.59 10.83
CA ALA A 7 -14.61 -2.69 9.46
C ALA A 7 -13.46 -2.96 8.49
N VAL A 8 -13.74 -3.69 7.42
CA VAL A 8 -12.81 -3.95 6.33
C VAL A 8 -13.51 -3.59 5.03
N LEU A 9 -12.93 -2.68 4.27
CA LEU A 9 -13.50 -2.11 3.05
C LEU A 9 -12.60 -2.41 1.86
N HIS A 10 -13.15 -2.46 0.66
CA HIS A 10 -12.38 -2.61 -0.58
C HIS A 10 -13.00 -1.90 -1.78
N ASP A 11 -12.22 -1.65 -2.84
CA ASP A 11 -12.67 -1.01 -4.08
C ASP A 11 -13.18 -1.99 -5.17
N LYS A 12 -13.36 -3.26 -4.80
CA LYS A 12 -13.75 -4.40 -5.69
C LYS A 12 -12.75 -4.69 -6.80
N GLN A 13 -11.59 -4.04 -6.81
CA GLN A 13 -10.51 -4.40 -7.72
C GLN A 13 -9.73 -5.57 -7.13
N GLN A 14 -9.10 -6.36 -8.00
CA GLN A 14 -8.37 -7.56 -7.59
C GLN A 14 -7.34 -7.29 -6.48
N TYR A 15 -6.61 -6.16 -6.59
CA TYR A 15 -5.64 -5.73 -5.58
C TYR A 15 -6.32 -5.42 -4.23
N GLY A 16 -7.27 -4.48 -4.21
CA GLY A 16 -7.91 -4.03 -2.99
C GLY A 16 -8.73 -5.12 -2.29
N GLU A 17 -9.53 -5.86 -3.05
CA GLU A 17 -10.36 -6.94 -2.54
C GLU A 17 -9.53 -8.13 -2.04
N GLY A 18 -8.46 -8.49 -2.76
CA GLY A 18 -7.56 -9.58 -2.37
C GLY A 18 -6.92 -9.30 -1.01
N ILE A 19 -6.37 -8.10 -0.83
CA ILE A 19 -5.74 -7.69 0.45
C ILE A 19 -6.79 -7.59 1.56
N ALA A 20 -7.92 -6.93 1.32
CA ALA A 20 -8.99 -6.79 2.31
C ALA A 20 -9.52 -8.15 2.78
N THR A 21 -9.68 -9.11 1.86
CA THR A 21 -10.07 -10.48 2.17
C THR A 21 -9.04 -11.19 3.05
N ALA A 22 -7.74 -11.07 2.72
CA ALA A 22 -6.67 -11.65 3.52
C ALA A 22 -6.62 -11.06 4.95
N VAL A 23 -6.83 -9.74 5.08
CA VAL A 23 -6.91 -9.06 6.38
C VAL A 23 -8.10 -9.56 7.18
N LYS A 24 -9.30 -9.60 6.59
CA LYS A 24 -10.52 -10.14 7.23
C LYS A 24 -10.29 -11.55 7.76
N GLN A 25 -9.81 -12.46 6.90
CA GLN A 25 -9.55 -13.85 7.27
C GLN A 25 -8.53 -13.95 8.41
N THR A 26 -7.47 -13.14 8.37
CA THR A 26 -6.43 -13.15 9.42
C THR A 26 -6.97 -12.63 10.76
N LEU A 27 -7.79 -11.58 10.75
CA LEU A 27 -8.44 -11.06 11.94
C LEU A 27 -9.41 -12.08 12.55
N GLU A 28 -10.26 -12.68 11.73
CA GLU A 28 -11.24 -13.69 12.17
C GLU A 28 -10.54 -14.93 12.75
N LYS A 29 -9.46 -15.42 12.11
CA LYS A 29 -8.63 -16.51 12.64
C LYS A 29 -7.99 -16.18 13.98
N LYS A 30 -7.70 -14.91 14.25
CA LYS A 30 -7.13 -14.42 15.51
C LYS A 30 -8.20 -14.03 16.55
N GLY A 31 -9.48 -14.31 16.28
CA GLY A 31 -10.59 -14.06 17.20
C GLY A 31 -11.15 -12.64 17.15
N THR A 32 -10.72 -11.80 16.22
CA THR A 32 -11.28 -10.45 16.01
C THR A 32 -12.38 -10.51 14.96
N LYS A 33 -13.63 -10.25 15.36
CA LYS A 33 -14.77 -10.21 14.44
C LYS A 33 -14.74 -8.92 13.60
N VAL A 34 -14.93 -9.07 12.29
CA VAL A 34 -15.17 -7.95 11.37
C VAL A 34 -16.67 -7.65 11.34
N ALA A 35 -17.06 -6.46 11.78
CA ALA A 35 -18.45 -6.05 11.88
C ALA A 35 -19.05 -5.61 10.54
N VAL A 36 -18.22 -5.03 9.68
CA VAL A 36 -18.60 -4.59 8.33
C VAL A 36 -17.52 -5.06 7.36
N PHE A 37 -17.93 -5.82 6.35
CA PHE A 37 -17.11 -6.12 5.18
C PHE A 37 -17.87 -5.63 3.95
N GLU A 38 -17.34 -4.63 3.23
CA GLU A 38 -18.09 -3.96 2.17
C GLU A 38 -17.20 -3.42 1.05
N GLY A 39 -17.67 -3.57 -0.19
CA GLY A 39 -17.03 -3.03 -1.37
C GLY A 39 -17.64 -1.69 -1.80
N ILE A 40 -16.79 -0.70 -2.09
CA ILE A 40 -17.16 0.56 -2.76
C ILE A 40 -16.84 0.47 -4.26
N ASN A 41 -17.37 1.39 -5.08
CA ASN A 41 -16.96 1.45 -6.49
C ASN A 41 -15.82 2.45 -6.65
N ALA A 42 -14.77 2.06 -7.37
CA ALA A 42 -13.71 2.99 -7.74
C ALA A 42 -14.29 4.17 -8.53
N GLY A 43 -13.87 5.39 -8.20
CA GLY A 43 -14.40 6.62 -8.77
C GLY A 43 -15.58 7.24 -8.01
N ASP A 44 -16.19 6.53 -7.06
CA ASP A 44 -17.23 7.08 -6.19
C ASP A 44 -16.73 8.36 -5.48
N LYS A 45 -17.59 9.37 -5.40
CA LYS A 45 -17.28 10.66 -4.77
C LYS A 45 -18.06 10.91 -3.49
N ASP A 46 -19.11 10.15 -3.23
CA ASP A 46 -19.95 10.26 -2.04
C ASP A 46 -19.95 8.95 -1.26
N PHE A 47 -19.42 9.01 -0.03
CA PHE A 47 -19.33 7.90 0.90
C PHE A 47 -20.26 8.08 2.11
N SER A 48 -21.24 8.99 2.00
CA SER A 48 -22.16 9.33 3.09
C SER A 48 -22.90 8.13 3.68
N SER A 49 -23.40 7.25 2.82
CA SER A 49 -24.13 6.04 3.24
C SER A 49 -23.21 5.05 3.97
N LEU A 50 -22.03 4.78 3.41
CA LEU A 50 -20.99 3.96 4.03
C LEU A 50 -20.64 4.49 5.42
N ILE A 51 -20.35 5.78 5.54
CA ILE A 51 -19.96 6.40 6.81
C ILE A 51 -21.09 6.32 7.85
N ALA A 52 -22.35 6.52 7.44
CA ALA A 52 -23.49 6.35 8.32
C ALA A 52 -23.58 4.92 8.87
N LYS A 53 -23.37 3.90 8.02
CA LYS A 53 -23.33 2.50 8.42
C LYS A 53 -22.19 2.20 9.39
N LEU A 54 -20.98 2.74 9.14
CA LEU A 54 -19.83 2.59 10.05
C LEU A 54 -20.13 3.20 11.44
N LYS A 55 -20.80 4.36 11.49
CA LYS A 55 -21.22 4.99 12.75
C LYS A 55 -22.27 4.15 13.48
N GLN A 56 -23.30 3.65 12.78
CA GLN A 56 -24.33 2.80 13.38
C GLN A 56 -23.74 1.51 13.96
N ALA A 57 -22.73 0.95 13.31
CA ALA A 57 -22.01 -0.23 13.78
C ALA A 57 -21.00 0.09 14.91
N ASN A 58 -20.83 1.36 15.30
CA ASN A 58 -19.83 1.82 16.28
C ASN A 58 -18.39 1.41 15.91
N VAL A 59 -18.06 1.46 14.61
CA VAL A 59 -16.72 1.11 14.11
C VAL A 59 -15.68 2.07 14.68
N ASP A 60 -14.62 1.52 15.29
CA ASP A 60 -13.48 2.28 15.82
C ASP A 60 -12.20 2.08 15.01
N PHE A 61 -12.20 1.13 14.07
CA PHE A 61 -11.08 0.89 13.15
C PHE A 61 -11.56 0.41 11.79
N VAL A 62 -10.99 1.00 10.73
CA VAL A 62 -11.28 0.65 9.34
C VAL A 62 -9.98 0.25 8.65
N TYR A 63 -9.94 -0.96 8.09
CA TYR A 63 -8.96 -1.30 7.07
C TYR A 63 -9.57 -1.07 5.69
N TYR A 64 -8.87 -0.38 4.79
CA TYR A 64 -9.30 -0.15 3.42
C TYR A 64 -8.27 -0.75 2.45
N GLY A 65 -8.69 -1.74 1.67
CA GLY A 65 -7.92 -2.30 0.57
C GLY A 65 -8.24 -1.57 -0.74
N GLY A 66 -7.29 -0.81 -1.28
CA GLY A 66 -7.47 -0.06 -2.51
C GLY A 66 -6.44 1.07 -2.60
N TYR A 67 -6.80 2.14 -3.30
CA TYR A 67 -5.89 3.25 -3.59
C TYR A 67 -6.27 4.57 -2.91
N HIS A 68 -5.31 5.50 -2.90
CA HIS A 68 -5.40 6.80 -2.26
C HIS A 68 -6.59 7.70 -2.67
N PRO A 69 -7.14 7.70 -3.92
CA PRO A 69 -8.21 8.63 -4.28
C PRO A 69 -9.50 8.42 -3.48
N GLU A 70 -9.95 7.17 -3.39
CA GLU A 70 -11.14 6.80 -2.63
C GLU A 70 -10.89 6.92 -1.12
N LEU A 71 -9.74 6.43 -0.61
CA LEU A 71 -9.45 6.54 0.82
C LEU A 71 -9.38 8.00 1.28
N GLY A 72 -8.78 8.89 0.48
CA GLY A 72 -8.71 10.31 0.80
C GLY A 72 -10.09 10.95 0.97
N LEU A 73 -11.05 10.59 0.11
CA LEU A 73 -12.43 11.06 0.21
C LEU A 73 -13.17 10.44 1.40
N ILE A 74 -12.97 9.15 1.66
CA ILE A 74 -13.52 8.46 2.83
C ILE A 74 -13.04 9.13 4.12
N LEU A 75 -11.75 9.43 4.24
CA LEU A 75 -11.15 10.11 5.39
C LEU A 75 -11.79 11.49 5.61
N ARG A 76 -11.81 12.32 4.57
CA ARG A 76 -12.37 13.68 4.64
C ARG A 76 -13.82 13.66 5.09
N GLN A 77 -14.66 12.87 4.41
CA GLN A 77 -16.08 12.79 4.72
C GLN A 77 -16.34 12.14 6.10
N SER A 78 -15.48 11.22 6.53
CA SER A 78 -15.55 10.63 7.88
C SER A 78 -15.31 11.68 8.95
N GLN A 79 -14.32 12.55 8.76
CA GLN A 79 -14.05 13.68 9.67
C GLN A 79 -15.23 14.67 9.70
N GLU A 80 -15.73 15.09 8.53
CA GLU A 80 -16.89 15.98 8.37
C GLU A 80 -18.15 15.43 9.07
N LYS A 81 -18.36 14.11 9.00
CA LYS A 81 -19.52 13.42 9.60
C LYS A 81 -19.27 12.95 11.03
N GLY A 82 -18.11 13.25 11.60
CA GLY A 82 -17.76 12.94 12.99
C GLY A 82 -17.55 11.45 13.29
N LEU A 83 -17.20 10.63 12.31
CA LEU A 83 -16.72 9.26 12.57
C LEU A 83 -15.30 9.34 13.16
N LYS A 84 -15.08 8.71 14.32
CA LYS A 84 -13.81 8.76 15.06
C LYS A 84 -12.96 7.49 14.91
N ALA A 85 -13.21 6.72 13.85
CA ALA A 85 -12.43 5.51 13.57
C ALA A 85 -10.99 5.85 13.18
N LYS A 86 -10.05 4.99 13.54
CA LYS A 86 -8.72 4.97 12.92
C LYS A 86 -8.77 4.24 11.59
N PHE A 87 -7.95 4.68 10.64
CA PHE A 87 -7.89 4.12 9.31
C PHE A 87 -6.52 3.49 9.05
N MET A 88 -6.52 2.40 8.28
CA MET A 88 -5.33 1.73 7.80
C MET A 88 -5.51 1.25 6.35
N GLY A 89 -4.46 1.28 5.55
CA GLY A 89 -4.48 0.71 4.20
C GLY A 89 -3.14 0.11 3.76
N PRO A 90 -3.10 -0.54 2.57
CA PRO A 90 -1.88 -1.06 1.97
C PRO A 90 -1.04 0.06 1.35
N GLU A 91 0.11 -0.28 0.77
CA GLU A 91 1.03 0.69 0.16
C GLU A 91 0.38 1.55 -0.93
N GLY A 92 -0.65 1.03 -1.62
CA GLY A 92 -1.39 1.74 -2.65
C GLY A 92 -2.12 3.01 -2.16
N VAL A 93 -2.29 3.18 -0.84
CA VAL A 93 -2.83 4.41 -0.26
C VAL A 93 -1.75 5.40 0.19
N GLY A 94 -0.51 4.96 0.33
CA GLY A 94 0.64 5.77 0.74
C GLY A 94 1.19 6.60 -0.41
N ASN A 95 0.47 7.66 -0.78
CA ASN A 95 0.84 8.57 -1.86
C ASN A 95 0.69 10.03 -1.42
N ASP A 96 1.56 10.92 -1.91
CA ASP A 96 1.57 12.35 -1.56
C ASP A 96 0.23 13.07 -1.79
N SER A 97 -0.54 12.64 -2.79
CA SER A 97 -1.86 13.20 -3.08
C SER A 97 -2.91 12.89 -2.01
N ILE A 98 -2.69 11.90 -1.12
CA ILE A 98 -3.70 11.56 -0.11
C ILE A 98 -3.98 12.72 0.84
N SER A 99 -2.94 13.43 1.29
CA SER A 99 -3.09 14.59 2.17
C SER A 99 -3.71 15.79 1.45
N GLN A 100 -3.54 15.90 0.13
CA GLN A 100 -4.22 16.93 -0.66
C GLN A 100 -5.73 16.67 -0.75
N ILE A 101 -6.15 15.41 -0.87
CA ILE A 101 -7.56 15.01 -0.97
C ILE A 101 -8.23 15.07 0.42
N ALA A 102 -7.58 14.46 1.42
CA ALA A 102 -8.11 14.28 2.76
C ALA A 102 -7.95 15.53 3.65
N LYS A 103 -7.01 16.42 3.33
CA LYS A 103 -6.59 17.53 4.20
C LYS A 103 -6.18 16.99 5.58
N ASP A 104 -6.53 17.69 6.66
CA ASP A 104 -6.23 17.30 8.04
C ASP A 104 -6.79 15.92 8.44
N ALA A 105 -7.72 15.35 7.65
CA ALA A 105 -8.25 14.01 7.90
C ALA A 105 -7.24 12.89 7.59
N SER A 106 -6.13 13.16 6.89
CA SER A 106 -5.06 12.15 6.69
C SER A 106 -4.24 11.91 7.94
N GLU A 107 -4.30 12.81 8.93
CA GLU A 107 -3.48 12.73 10.14
C GLU A 107 -3.75 11.45 10.94
N GLY A 108 -2.68 10.70 11.23
CA GLY A 108 -2.75 9.43 11.94
C GLY A 108 -3.33 8.27 11.13
N LEU A 109 -3.43 8.38 9.80
CA LEU A 109 -3.60 7.24 8.90
C LEU A 109 -2.43 6.26 9.07
N LEU A 110 -2.74 4.97 9.22
CA LEU A 110 -1.73 3.91 9.21
C LEU A 110 -1.59 3.35 7.79
N VAL A 111 -0.37 3.04 7.38
CA VAL A 111 -0.11 2.44 6.07
C VAL A 111 0.98 1.38 6.20
N THR A 112 0.81 0.25 5.52
CA THR A 112 1.92 -0.69 5.33
C THR A 112 2.72 -0.25 4.12
N LEU A 113 4.00 0.07 4.32
CA LEU A 113 4.93 0.40 3.25
C LEU A 113 6.12 -0.57 3.29
N PRO A 114 6.82 -0.76 2.15
CA PRO A 114 8.18 -1.28 2.17
C PRO A 114 9.08 -0.46 3.11
N LYS A 115 10.26 -1.00 3.43
CA LYS A 115 11.29 -0.23 4.15
C LYS A 115 11.62 1.05 3.35
N SER A 116 11.97 2.12 4.06
CA SER A 116 12.52 3.34 3.45
C SER A 116 13.91 3.08 2.92
N PHE A 117 13.99 2.53 1.71
CA PHE A 117 15.24 2.11 1.09
C PHE A 117 16.17 3.29 0.82
N ASP A 118 15.63 4.49 0.59
CA ASP A 118 16.38 5.74 0.43
C ASP A 118 17.15 6.16 1.68
N GLN A 119 16.72 5.69 2.86
CA GLN A 119 17.36 5.96 4.14
C GLN A 119 18.39 4.89 4.55
N ASP A 120 18.51 3.81 3.79
CA ASP A 120 19.52 2.79 4.05
C ASP A 120 20.92 3.36 3.73
N PRO A 121 21.89 3.29 4.66
CA PRO A 121 23.27 3.72 4.40
C PRO A 121 23.90 3.09 3.16
N ALA A 122 23.50 1.87 2.78
CA ALA A 122 23.99 1.19 1.58
C ALA A 122 23.52 1.86 0.27
N ASN A 123 22.45 2.66 0.32
CA ASN A 123 21.78 3.24 -0.83
C ASN A 123 22.03 4.75 -1.02
N VAL A 124 22.79 5.39 -0.13
CA VAL A 124 23.03 6.86 -0.14
C VAL A 124 23.51 7.35 -1.51
N ALA A 125 24.46 6.65 -2.12
CA ALA A 125 24.99 7.02 -3.43
C ALA A 125 23.91 6.97 -4.54
N LEU A 126 23.03 5.97 -4.50
CA LEU A 126 21.94 5.85 -5.45
C LEU A 126 20.85 6.90 -5.21
N ALA A 127 20.49 7.14 -3.94
CA ALA A 127 19.55 8.20 -3.56
C ALA A 127 20.04 9.59 -4.03
N ASP A 128 21.32 9.89 -3.86
CA ASP A 128 21.91 11.16 -4.29
C ASP A 128 21.99 11.27 -5.82
N ALA A 129 22.17 10.16 -6.54
CA ALA A 129 22.10 10.15 -8.00
C ALA A 129 20.70 10.51 -8.53
N PHE A 130 19.62 10.04 -7.87
CA PHE A 130 18.26 10.45 -8.18
C PHE A 130 18.03 11.94 -7.91
N LYS A 131 18.46 12.44 -6.74
CA LYS A 131 18.35 13.87 -6.39
C LYS A 131 19.09 14.77 -7.37
N ALA A 132 20.28 14.38 -7.83
CA ALA A 132 21.04 15.13 -8.82
C ALA A 132 20.29 15.27 -10.16
N LYS A 133 19.41 14.34 -10.49
CA LYS A 133 18.50 14.40 -11.64
C LYS A 133 17.18 15.13 -11.36
N LYS A 134 16.99 15.64 -10.14
CA LYS A 134 15.73 16.24 -9.64
C LYS A 134 14.57 15.25 -9.60
N GLU A 135 14.88 13.97 -9.37
CA GLU A 135 13.91 12.91 -9.16
C GLU A 135 13.77 12.64 -7.66
N ASP A 136 12.58 12.28 -7.20
CA ASP A 136 12.32 11.95 -5.79
C ASP A 136 12.66 10.46 -5.52
N PRO A 137 13.68 10.16 -4.70
CA PRO A 137 14.05 8.78 -4.39
C PRO A 137 13.15 8.13 -3.33
N SER A 138 12.31 8.88 -2.63
CA SER A 138 11.56 8.39 -1.45
C SER A 138 10.40 7.45 -1.81
N GLY A 139 10.01 7.41 -3.09
CA GLY A 139 8.92 6.58 -3.57
C GLY A 139 9.16 5.08 -3.29
N PRO A 140 8.16 4.36 -2.77
CA PRO A 140 8.31 2.96 -2.32
C PRO A 140 8.66 1.99 -3.46
N PHE A 141 8.48 2.40 -4.72
CA PHE A 141 8.75 1.59 -5.91
C PHE A 141 10.05 1.96 -6.65
N VAL A 142 10.73 3.06 -6.28
CA VAL A 142 11.96 3.52 -6.97
C VAL A 142 13.06 2.46 -6.86
N PHE A 143 13.36 2.09 -5.62
CA PHE A 143 14.41 1.13 -5.29
C PHE A 143 14.10 -0.30 -5.72
N PRO A 144 12.88 -0.85 -5.48
CA PRO A 144 12.51 -2.16 -6.03
C PRO A 144 12.59 -2.24 -7.57
N SER A 145 12.24 -1.15 -8.27
CA SER A 145 12.37 -1.11 -9.75
C SER A 145 13.83 -1.13 -10.18
N TYR A 146 14.71 -0.44 -9.44
CA TYR A 146 16.15 -0.49 -9.69
C TYR A 146 16.70 -1.92 -9.49
N SER A 147 16.35 -2.56 -8.37
CA SER A 147 16.74 -3.95 -8.08
C SER A 147 16.25 -4.92 -9.15
N ALA A 148 15.03 -4.74 -9.69
CA ALA A 148 14.52 -5.58 -10.76
C ALA A 148 15.40 -5.52 -12.02
N VAL A 149 15.90 -4.34 -12.38
CA VAL A 149 16.84 -4.17 -13.50
C VAL A 149 18.18 -4.84 -13.21
N GLU A 150 18.70 -4.72 -11.99
CA GLU A 150 19.94 -5.39 -11.59
C GLU A 150 19.82 -6.92 -11.68
N VAL A 151 18.68 -7.48 -11.24
CA VAL A 151 18.40 -8.92 -11.36
C VAL A 151 18.38 -9.36 -12.82
N ILE A 152 17.66 -8.63 -13.68
CA ILE A 152 17.58 -8.95 -15.11
C ILE A 152 18.96 -8.87 -15.77
N ALA A 153 19.72 -7.80 -15.52
CA ALA A 153 21.07 -7.63 -16.08
C ALA A 153 22.04 -8.72 -15.60
N GLY A 154 21.98 -9.07 -14.31
CA GLY A 154 22.75 -10.18 -13.75
C GLY A 154 22.36 -11.53 -14.37
N ALA A 155 21.06 -11.76 -14.57
CA ALA A 155 20.57 -13.00 -15.15
C ALA A 155 20.94 -13.16 -16.63
N ILE A 156 20.90 -12.08 -17.43
CA ILE A 156 21.42 -12.06 -18.80
C ILE A 156 22.90 -12.43 -18.83
N THR A 157 23.68 -11.88 -17.89
CA THR A 157 25.12 -12.19 -17.77
C THR A 157 25.35 -13.65 -17.41
N ASN A 158 24.60 -14.18 -16.44
CA ASN A 158 24.71 -15.58 -16.00
C ASN A 158 24.26 -16.57 -17.08
N ALA A 159 23.15 -16.28 -17.76
CA ALA A 159 22.61 -17.10 -18.85
C ALA A 159 23.43 -16.99 -20.14
N LYS A 160 24.30 -15.96 -20.26
CA LYS A 160 25.00 -15.58 -21.48
C LYS A 160 24.04 -15.48 -22.68
N SER A 161 22.85 -14.94 -22.42
CA SER A 161 21.76 -14.92 -23.38
C SER A 161 20.75 -13.84 -23.01
N GLU A 162 20.14 -13.24 -24.03
CA GLU A 162 19.00 -12.33 -23.90
C GLU A 162 17.66 -13.04 -24.15
N ASP A 163 17.69 -14.36 -24.39
CA ASP A 163 16.48 -15.15 -24.53
C ASP A 163 15.68 -15.16 -23.22
N ALA A 164 14.41 -14.75 -23.28
CA ALA A 164 13.58 -14.53 -22.11
C ALA A 164 13.41 -15.79 -21.24
N ALA A 165 13.32 -16.97 -21.85
CA ALA A 165 13.14 -18.22 -21.11
C ALA A 165 14.44 -18.60 -20.36
N LYS A 166 15.60 -18.45 -21.02
CA LYS A 166 16.91 -18.70 -20.38
C LYS A 166 17.22 -17.70 -19.26
N VAL A 167 16.86 -16.42 -19.47
CA VAL A 167 17.00 -15.39 -18.43
C VAL A 167 16.10 -15.72 -17.24
N ALA A 168 14.85 -16.10 -17.46
CA ALA A 168 13.93 -16.49 -16.39
C ALA A 168 14.44 -17.72 -15.62
N GLU A 169 14.97 -18.72 -16.31
CA GLU A 169 15.60 -19.89 -15.66
C GLU A 169 16.78 -19.47 -14.78
N ALA A 170 17.66 -18.58 -15.27
CA ALA A 170 18.77 -18.05 -14.49
C ALA A 170 18.31 -17.22 -13.28
N ILE A 171 17.21 -16.47 -13.39
CA ILE A 171 16.60 -15.76 -12.26
C ILE A 171 16.14 -16.75 -11.19
N HIS A 172 15.41 -17.81 -11.57
CA HIS A 172 14.88 -18.78 -10.62
C HIS A 172 15.95 -19.65 -9.95
N ALA A 173 17.07 -19.92 -10.64
CA ALA A 173 18.14 -20.75 -10.13
C ALA A 173 19.21 -19.98 -9.32
N GLY A 174 19.25 -18.65 -9.44
CA GLY A 174 20.33 -17.81 -8.93
C GLY A 174 19.96 -16.97 -7.71
N THR A 175 21.00 -16.46 -7.05
CA THR A 175 20.89 -15.37 -6.06
C THR A 175 21.57 -14.14 -6.63
N PHE A 176 20.92 -12.98 -6.51
CA PHE A 176 21.40 -11.71 -7.05
C PHE A 176 21.61 -10.72 -5.92
N LYS A 177 22.71 -9.99 -5.98
CA LYS A 177 22.95 -8.88 -5.07
C LYS A 177 22.36 -7.62 -5.70
N THR A 178 21.41 -7.01 -5.02
CA THR A 178 20.74 -5.78 -5.45
C THR A 178 20.98 -4.63 -4.48
N LEU A 179 20.72 -3.42 -4.93
CA LEU A 179 20.51 -2.24 -4.12
C LEU A 179 19.02 -1.86 -4.22
N PRO A 180 18.25 -1.84 -3.11
CA PRO A 180 18.58 -2.17 -1.72
C PRO A 180 18.98 -3.63 -1.51
N ALA A 181 19.82 -3.87 -0.49
CA ALA A 181 20.01 -5.21 0.04
C ALA A 181 18.70 -5.64 0.74
N THR A 182 17.99 -6.60 0.15
CA THR A 182 16.79 -7.22 0.74
C THR A 182 17.13 -8.30 1.73
#